data_AF-A0A918PVI7-F1
#
_entry.id   AF-A0A918PVI7-F1
#
_cell.length_a   1.000
_cell.length_b   1.000
_cell.length_c   1.000
_cell.angle_alpha   90.00
_cell.angle_beta   90.00
_cell.angle_gamma   90.00
#
_symmetry.space_group_name_H-M   'P 1'
#
loop_
_entity.id
_entity.type
_entity.pdbx_description
1 polymer ?
#
loop_
_entity_poly.entity_id
_entity_poly.type
_entity_poly.pdbx_seq_one_letter_code
_entity_poly.pdbx_strand_id
1 'polypeptide(L)'
;MTRHTKGTFLSRAVLAGLACAALAGCQATSPSSSDAPDKPAAKPAAKPSAKRAAAGATTVAEAECASATFSWSTPRERNKIVKASRPVTVTSEMVNKKITFTPIPVRAVRSEVTSSAKLDEETVLASLEKRMKAVPGSLARAGKPLPKSSDEASFQDVGKAFDAVSVEGVEFVEATFVRTCAGSGAAPVYGSVTTWHNRFGGMFECGTVPRNDYMKETYEMVCAAGKAAPAAS
;
A
#
# COMPACT_ATOMS: atom_id res chain seq x y z
N MET A 1 42.19 -1.47 -35.30
CA MET A 1 43.00 -1.07 -34.12
C MET A 1 42.09 -0.34 -33.14
N THR A 2 41.47 -1.07 -32.23
CA THR A 2 40.42 -0.60 -31.33
C THR A 2 41.04 -0.28 -29.97
N ARG A 3 41.00 0.99 -29.55
CA ARG A 3 41.47 1.44 -28.23
C ARG A 3 40.37 1.20 -27.19
N HIS A 4 40.63 0.32 -26.22
CA HIS A 4 39.84 0.17 -25.01
C HIS A 4 40.30 1.19 -23.96
N THR A 5 39.40 2.09 -23.57
CA THR A 5 39.59 3.04 -22.46
C THR A 5 39.16 2.36 -21.16
N LYS A 6 40.11 2.13 -20.24
CA LYS A 6 39.84 1.65 -18.87
C LYS A 6 39.49 2.83 -17.98
N GLY A 7 38.30 2.81 -17.40
CA GLY A 7 37.84 3.78 -16.40
C GLY A 7 38.26 3.38 -14.99
N THR A 8 38.96 4.29 -14.32
CA THR A 8 39.53 4.18 -12.98
C THR A 8 38.45 4.29 -11.89
N PHE A 9 38.37 3.31 -10.98
CA PHE A 9 37.60 3.43 -9.73
C PHE A 9 38.48 4.08 -8.66
N LEU A 10 38.08 5.26 -8.18
CA LEU A 10 38.61 5.90 -6.99
C LEU A 10 37.72 5.56 -5.79
N SER A 11 38.18 4.63 -4.94
CA SER A 11 37.60 4.38 -3.62
C SER A 11 38.03 5.49 -2.67
N ARG A 12 37.05 6.21 -2.11
CA ARG A 12 37.25 7.11 -0.96
C ARG A 12 37.17 6.31 0.33
N ALA A 13 38.25 6.37 1.12
CA ALA A 13 38.26 6.06 2.54
C ALA A 13 38.01 7.35 3.34
N VAL A 14 37.27 7.30 4.45
CA VAL A 14 37.54 8.08 5.69
C VAL A 14 36.96 7.32 6.90
N LEU A 15 37.75 7.32 7.96
CA LEU A 15 37.64 6.72 9.28
C LEU A 15 36.72 7.47 10.29
N ALA A 16 36.43 6.74 11.39
CA ALA A 16 36.52 7.15 12.82
C ALA A 16 35.28 7.63 13.60
N GLY A 17 35.23 7.17 14.86
CA GLY A 17 34.57 7.76 16.04
C GLY A 17 33.66 6.78 16.78
N LEU A 18 34.11 6.07 17.84
CA LEU A 18 34.05 6.42 19.30
C LEU A 18 32.66 6.94 19.77
N ALA A 19 32.10 6.65 20.95
CA ALA A 19 32.27 5.73 22.09
C ALA A 19 31.16 6.10 23.12
N CYS A 20 31.06 5.36 24.23
CA CYS A 20 30.30 5.64 25.48
C CYS A 20 28.77 5.46 25.47
N ALA A 21 28.10 5.11 26.57
CA ALA A 21 28.42 4.46 27.84
C ALA A 21 27.09 4.14 28.56
N ALA A 22 27.17 3.20 29.49
CA ALA A 22 26.24 2.74 30.53
C ALA A 22 25.21 3.74 31.13
N LEU A 23 24.07 3.19 31.61
CA LEU A 23 23.60 3.17 33.02
C LEU A 23 22.08 2.89 33.09
N ALA A 24 21.67 1.82 33.79
CA ALA A 24 20.94 1.85 35.09
C ALA A 24 19.62 2.66 35.02
N GLY A 25 18.44 2.07 35.09
CA GLY A 25 17.93 1.29 36.23
C GLY A 25 17.15 2.22 37.16
N CYS A 26 15.82 2.10 37.21
CA CYS A 26 15.02 2.40 38.40
C CYS A 26 13.58 1.89 38.21
N GLN A 27 13.25 0.87 38.99
CA GLN A 27 11.89 0.45 39.28
C GLN A 27 11.27 1.45 40.27
N ALA A 28 9.99 1.75 40.12
CA ALA A 28 9.17 2.34 41.17
C ALA A 28 7.87 1.54 41.27
N THR A 29 7.89 0.56 42.15
CA THR A 29 6.71 -0.08 42.71
C THR A 29 6.31 0.59 44.02
N SER A 30 5.02 0.50 44.32
CA SER A 30 4.36 0.58 45.64
C SER A 30 3.74 1.94 46.03
N PRO A 31 2.75 1.99 46.95
CA PRO A 31 1.83 0.94 47.45
C PRO A 31 0.35 1.39 47.61
N SER A 32 -0.52 0.43 47.98
CA SER A 32 -1.59 0.41 49.03
C SER A 32 -2.32 1.70 49.43
N SER A 33 -3.58 1.75 49.87
CA SER A 33 -4.65 0.80 50.24
C SER A 33 -5.77 1.65 50.85
N SER A 34 -7.05 1.25 50.80
CA SER A 34 -8.01 1.28 51.93
C SER A 34 -9.39 0.78 51.50
N ASP A 35 -9.74 -0.39 52.04
CA ASP A 35 -11.05 -0.87 52.52
C ASP A 35 -11.96 0.24 53.12
N ALA A 36 -13.30 0.21 53.22
CA ALA A 36 -14.39 -0.77 53.05
C ALA A 36 -15.75 0.02 53.10
N PRO A 37 -16.91 -0.51 53.59
CA PRO A 37 -17.88 -1.37 52.90
C PRO A 37 -19.35 -0.83 52.84
N ASP A 38 -20.13 -1.47 51.94
CA ASP A 38 -21.55 -1.88 51.94
C ASP A 38 -22.76 -1.01 52.40
N LYS A 39 -23.83 -1.25 51.61
CA LYS A 39 -25.30 -1.30 51.89
C LYS A 39 -26.24 -0.14 51.49
N PRO A 40 -27.53 -0.45 51.14
CA PRO A 40 -28.20 0.08 49.95
C PRO A 40 -29.62 0.65 50.23
N ALA A 41 -30.32 0.92 49.11
CA ALA A 41 -31.78 1.06 48.93
C ALA A 41 -32.32 2.49 48.75
N ALA A 42 -32.85 2.79 47.56
CA ALA A 42 -34.30 2.89 47.31
C ALA A 42 -34.59 3.32 45.85
N LYS A 43 -35.81 3.02 45.42
CA LYS A 43 -36.33 2.87 44.05
C LYS A 43 -37.06 4.17 43.57
N PRO A 44 -37.89 4.12 42.51
CA PRO A 44 -37.67 4.48 41.09
C PRO A 44 -38.28 5.84 40.67
N ALA A 45 -37.91 6.42 39.52
CA ALA A 45 -38.85 7.18 38.68
C ALA A 45 -38.32 7.54 37.28
N ALA A 46 -39.24 7.40 36.32
CA ALA A 46 -39.40 8.18 35.10
C ALA A 46 -38.33 8.10 33.98
N LYS A 47 -38.72 7.41 32.90
CA LYS A 47 -38.35 7.77 31.52
C LYS A 47 -38.90 9.15 31.18
N PRO A 48 -38.09 10.03 30.56
CA PRO A 48 -38.60 10.90 29.51
C PRO A 48 -37.95 10.53 28.18
N SER A 49 -38.79 10.22 27.20
CA SER A 49 -38.43 10.16 25.77
C SER A 49 -37.76 11.47 25.34
N ALA A 50 -36.46 11.43 25.08
CA ALA A 50 -35.77 12.50 24.37
C ALA A 50 -35.72 12.16 22.88
N LYS A 51 -36.60 12.85 22.13
CA LYS A 51 -36.48 13.23 20.73
C LYS A 51 -35.06 13.02 20.18
N ARG A 52 -34.95 12.11 19.20
CA ARG A 52 -33.77 11.98 18.33
C ARG A 52 -33.65 13.26 17.49
N ALA A 53 -32.98 14.27 18.04
CA ALA A 53 -32.53 15.43 17.29
C ALA A 53 -31.38 14.98 16.39
N ALA A 54 -31.72 14.70 15.12
CA ALA A 54 -30.76 14.78 14.03
C ALA A 54 -30.39 16.25 13.87
N ALA A 55 -29.30 16.68 14.52
CA ALA A 55 -28.76 18.01 14.35
C ALA A 55 -27.24 17.96 14.60
N GLY A 56 -26.47 18.25 13.55
CA GLY A 56 -25.11 18.77 13.67
C GLY A 56 -24.08 17.81 14.29
N ALA A 57 -23.67 16.77 13.57
CA ALA A 57 -22.33 16.22 13.75
C ALA A 57 -21.32 17.20 13.13
N THR A 58 -21.17 18.36 13.76
CA THR A 58 -20.15 19.32 13.41
C THR A 58 -18.79 18.68 13.67
N THR A 59 -17.92 18.84 12.70
CA THR A 59 -16.53 18.39 12.59
C THR A 59 -15.64 19.04 13.66
N VAL A 60 -15.79 18.66 14.93
CA VAL A 60 -15.06 19.33 16.03
C VAL A 60 -13.53 19.17 15.90
N ALA A 61 -13.03 18.00 15.49
CA ALA A 61 -11.59 17.76 15.39
C ALA A 61 -10.88 18.45 14.19
N GLU A 62 -11.65 18.94 13.23
CA GLU A 62 -11.12 19.52 11.99
C GLU A 62 -11.24 21.04 11.97
N ALA A 63 -12.32 21.58 12.54
CA ALA A 63 -12.54 23.03 12.64
C ALA A 63 -11.60 23.73 13.65
N GLU A 64 -11.08 23.01 14.65
CA GLU A 64 -10.31 23.61 15.75
C GLU A 64 -8.79 23.68 15.52
N CYS A 65 -8.29 23.22 14.37
CA CYS A 65 -6.87 22.96 14.20
C CYS A 65 -6.28 23.64 12.96
N ALA A 66 -6.09 24.96 13.06
CA ALA A 66 -5.46 25.79 12.03
C ALA A 66 -4.03 25.34 11.68
N SER A 67 -3.33 24.70 12.64
CA SER A 67 -1.94 24.24 12.49
C SER A 67 -1.79 22.76 12.82
N ALA A 68 -2.44 21.91 12.02
CA ALA A 68 -2.28 20.46 12.11
C ALA A 68 -0.92 20.01 11.54
N THR A 69 -0.22 19.14 12.26
CA THR A 69 1.01 18.49 11.77
C THR A 69 0.83 16.98 11.72
N PHE A 70 1.24 16.36 10.62
CA PHE A 70 1.27 14.91 10.47
C PHE A 70 2.68 14.38 10.71
N SER A 71 2.79 13.39 11.59
CA SER A 71 3.97 12.54 11.75
C SER A 71 3.67 11.17 11.18
N TRP A 72 4.50 10.71 10.24
CA TRP A 72 4.30 9.45 9.51
C TRP A 72 5.32 8.40 9.93
N SER A 73 4.90 7.14 9.99
CA SER A 73 5.83 6.02 9.90
C SER A 73 6.53 6.03 8.54
N THR A 74 7.61 5.26 8.39
CA THR A 74 8.18 5.00 7.06
C THR A 74 7.11 4.32 6.20
N PRO A 75 6.70 4.93 5.07
CA PRO A 75 5.77 4.29 4.15
C PRO A 75 6.37 2.99 3.61
N ARG A 76 5.54 1.94 3.54
CA ARG A 76 5.92 0.66 2.95
C ARG A 76 5.33 0.58 1.56
N GLU A 77 6.20 0.58 0.55
CA GLU A 77 5.81 0.46 -0.85
C GLU A 77 6.06 -0.96 -1.34
N ARG A 78 5.07 -1.54 -2.02
CA ARG A 78 5.15 -2.89 -2.58
C ARG A 78 4.40 -2.97 -3.90
N ASN A 79 4.96 -3.71 -4.85
CA ASN A 79 4.25 -4.08 -6.06
C ASN A 79 3.14 -5.09 -5.71
N LYS A 80 1.90 -4.80 -6.12
CA LYS A 80 0.79 -5.76 -6.03
C LYS A 80 0.21 -6.03 -7.40
N ILE A 81 0.26 -7.30 -7.82
CA ILE A 81 -0.47 -7.77 -9.00
C ILE A 81 -1.97 -7.76 -8.68
N VAL A 82 -2.75 -7.12 -9.56
CA VAL A 82 -4.20 -6.96 -9.41
C VAL A 82 -4.98 -7.74 -10.46
N LYS A 83 -4.39 -7.92 -11.65
CA LYS A 83 -4.93 -8.79 -12.70
C LYS A 83 -3.84 -9.58 -13.40
N ALA A 84 -4.19 -10.77 -13.85
CA ALA A 84 -3.37 -11.57 -14.74
C ALA A 84 -4.27 -12.33 -15.72
N SER A 85 -3.83 -12.49 -16.97
CA SER A 85 -4.55 -13.33 -17.93
C SER A 85 -4.20 -14.81 -17.73
N ARG A 86 -5.05 -15.69 -18.25
CA ARG A 86 -4.60 -17.05 -18.56
C ARG A 86 -3.53 -17.00 -19.66
N PRO A 87 -2.65 -18.02 -19.76
CA PRO A 87 -1.72 -18.12 -20.87
C PRO A 87 -2.48 -18.22 -22.21
N VAL A 88 -2.00 -17.48 -23.21
CA VAL A 88 -2.50 -17.52 -24.59
C VAL A 88 -1.36 -17.99 -25.48
N THR A 89 -1.57 -19.08 -26.21
CA THR A 89 -0.58 -19.58 -27.17
C THR A 89 -0.51 -18.65 -28.37
N VAL A 90 0.62 -17.99 -28.52
CA VAL A 90 0.98 -17.13 -29.65
C VAL A 90 1.68 -17.97 -30.70
N THR A 91 1.18 -17.94 -31.93
CA THR A 91 1.78 -18.64 -33.09
C THR A 91 2.29 -17.65 -34.13
N SER A 92 3.09 -18.12 -35.08
CA SER A 92 3.59 -17.30 -36.21
C SER A 92 2.46 -16.69 -37.04
N GLU A 93 1.30 -17.36 -37.12
CA GLU A 93 0.10 -16.85 -37.80
C GLU A 93 -0.51 -15.62 -37.12
N MET A 94 -0.13 -15.35 -35.87
CA MET A 94 -0.57 -14.20 -35.07
C MET A 94 0.41 -13.02 -35.11
N VAL A 95 1.52 -13.15 -35.85
CA VAL A 95 2.49 -12.06 -36.04
C VAL A 95 1.81 -10.85 -36.68
N ASN A 96 2.12 -9.66 -36.16
CA ASN A 96 1.51 -8.38 -36.55
C ASN A 96 -0.02 -8.30 -36.36
N LYS A 97 -0.65 -9.32 -35.77
CA LYS A 97 -2.06 -9.27 -35.38
C LYS A 97 -2.17 -8.75 -33.96
N LYS A 98 -3.29 -8.09 -33.68
CA LYS A 98 -3.69 -7.75 -32.31
C LYS A 98 -4.18 -9.02 -31.62
N ILE A 99 -3.49 -9.38 -30.56
CA ILE A 99 -3.86 -10.43 -29.62
C ILE A 99 -4.53 -9.76 -28.43
N THR A 100 -5.78 -10.13 -28.17
CA THR A 100 -6.52 -9.66 -27.01
C THR A 100 -6.32 -10.64 -25.86
N PHE A 101 -5.74 -10.17 -24.78
CA PHE A 101 -5.70 -10.87 -23.51
C PHE A 101 -6.99 -10.59 -22.74
N THR A 102 -7.37 -11.47 -21.82
CA THR A 102 -8.48 -11.19 -20.89
C THR A 102 -7.95 -11.34 -19.47
N PRO A 103 -7.34 -10.26 -18.90
CA PRO A 103 -6.85 -10.29 -17.54
C PRO A 103 -8.01 -10.44 -16.56
N ILE A 104 -7.95 -11.47 -15.72
CA ILE A 104 -8.92 -11.67 -14.64
C ILE A 104 -8.38 -11.06 -13.34
N PRO A 105 -9.23 -10.49 -12.47
CA PRO A 105 -8.81 -10.03 -11.16
C PRO A 105 -8.22 -11.17 -10.35
N VAL A 106 -7.01 -10.99 -9.84
CA VAL A 106 -6.35 -11.95 -8.93
C VAL A 106 -6.26 -11.44 -7.50
N ARG A 107 -6.28 -10.12 -7.32
CA ARG A 107 -6.32 -9.46 -6.00
C ARG A 107 -7.12 -8.16 -6.06
N ALA A 108 -7.79 -7.86 -4.96
CA ALA A 108 -8.41 -6.55 -4.75
C ALA A 108 -7.42 -5.61 -4.05
N VAL A 109 -7.32 -4.37 -4.55
CA VAL A 109 -6.64 -3.26 -3.86
C VAL A 109 -7.67 -2.16 -3.63
N ARG A 110 -7.66 -1.59 -2.44
CA ARG A 110 -8.55 -0.49 -2.04
C ARG A 110 -7.73 0.59 -1.36
N SER A 111 -8.14 1.83 -1.60
CA SER A 111 -7.66 2.95 -0.82
C SER A 111 -8.58 3.13 0.38
N GLU A 112 -8.01 3.28 1.56
CA GLU A 112 -8.71 3.42 2.83
C GLU A 112 -7.86 4.23 3.80
N VAL A 113 -8.52 5.15 4.53
CA VAL A 113 -7.97 5.88 5.65
C VAL A 113 -8.78 5.51 6.90
N THR A 114 -8.10 4.99 7.90
CA THR A 114 -8.69 4.65 9.19
C THR A 114 -8.08 5.54 10.26
N SER A 115 -8.89 6.14 11.12
CA SER A 115 -8.40 7.03 12.17
C SER A 115 -9.27 6.98 13.42
N SER A 116 -8.65 7.27 14.56
CA SER A 116 -9.29 7.35 15.89
C SER A 116 -10.31 8.49 16.03
N ALA A 117 -10.27 9.47 15.13
CA ALA A 117 -11.26 10.53 14.97
C ALA A 117 -11.53 10.74 13.48
N LYS A 118 -12.68 11.34 13.15
CA LYS A 118 -13.00 11.68 11.75
C LYS A 118 -12.01 12.72 11.22
N LEU A 119 -11.45 12.46 10.05
CA LEU A 119 -10.53 13.34 9.32
C LEU A 119 -10.97 13.43 7.87
N ASP A 120 -10.66 14.53 7.21
CA ASP A 120 -10.72 14.67 5.77
C ASP A 120 -9.67 13.76 5.09
N GLU A 121 -10.16 12.81 4.30
CA GLU A 121 -9.32 11.85 3.57
C GLU A 121 -8.37 12.57 2.61
N GLU A 122 -8.82 13.65 1.95
CA GLU A 122 -8.00 14.37 0.98
C GLU A 122 -6.78 15.02 1.64
N THR A 123 -6.98 15.63 2.80
CA THR A 123 -5.91 16.22 3.60
C THR A 123 -4.90 15.16 4.07
N VAL A 124 -5.36 13.99 4.50
CA VAL A 124 -4.48 12.88 4.90
C VAL A 124 -3.66 12.38 3.70
N LEU A 125 -4.28 12.15 2.55
CA LEU A 125 -3.59 11.67 1.35
C LEU A 125 -2.60 12.72 0.80
N ALA A 126 -2.95 14.00 0.76
CA ALA A 126 -2.05 15.08 0.34
C ALA A 126 -0.82 15.19 1.26
N SER A 127 -1.02 15.00 2.56
CA SER A 127 0.07 14.93 3.55
C SER A 127 0.99 13.74 3.30
N LEU A 128 0.43 12.57 2.95
CA LEU A 128 1.20 11.38 2.59
C LEU A 128 1.98 11.59 1.27
N GLU A 129 1.38 12.20 0.25
CA GLU A 129 2.06 12.55 -1.00
C GLU A 129 3.29 13.42 -0.75
N LYS A 130 3.14 14.45 0.09
CA LYS A 130 4.26 15.28 0.52
C LYS A 130 5.33 14.48 1.26
N ARG A 131 4.94 13.55 2.13
CA ARG A 131 5.87 12.67 2.86
C ARG A 131 6.68 11.77 1.94
N MET A 132 6.05 11.25 0.89
CA MET A 132 6.63 10.38 -0.13
C MET A 132 7.37 11.16 -1.23
N LYS A 133 7.19 12.48 -1.30
CA LYS A 133 7.59 13.34 -2.44
C LYS A 133 6.94 12.87 -3.75
N ALA A 134 5.71 12.35 -3.66
CA ALA A 134 4.92 11.93 -4.81
C ALA A 134 4.30 13.14 -5.52
N VAL A 135 3.86 12.94 -6.76
CA VAL A 135 3.13 13.97 -7.52
C VAL A 135 1.78 14.22 -6.82
N PRO A 136 1.36 15.49 -6.63
CA PRO A 136 0.06 15.78 -6.02
C PRO A 136 -1.10 15.14 -6.78
N GLY A 137 -2.01 14.49 -6.06
CA GLY A 137 -3.15 13.77 -6.60
C GLY A 137 -2.84 12.44 -7.29
N SER A 138 -1.64 11.89 -7.09
CA SER A 138 -1.24 10.59 -7.64
C SER A 138 -1.73 9.41 -6.82
N LEU A 139 -1.98 9.58 -5.52
CA LEU A 139 -2.51 8.52 -4.67
C LEU A 139 -3.99 8.29 -4.97
N ALA A 140 -4.38 7.01 -5.01
CA ALA A 140 -5.76 6.63 -5.18
C ALA A 140 -6.62 7.04 -3.98
N ARG A 141 -7.86 7.45 -4.26
CA ARG A 141 -8.88 7.80 -3.27
C ARG A 141 -9.83 6.63 -3.05
N ALA A 142 -10.50 6.61 -1.89
CA ALA A 142 -11.55 5.63 -1.62
C ALA A 142 -12.59 5.59 -2.75
N GLY A 143 -13.01 4.39 -3.12
CA GLY A 143 -14.01 4.17 -4.17
C GLY A 143 -13.54 4.41 -5.61
N LYS A 144 -12.31 4.92 -5.85
CA LYS A 144 -11.79 5.00 -7.23
C LYS A 144 -11.42 3.61 -7.75
N PRO A 145 -12.02 3.16 -8.87
CA PRO A 145 -11.60 1.92 -9.50
C PRO A 145 -10.21 2.08 -10.10
N LEU A 146 -9.52 0.96 -10.26
CA LEU A 146 -8.36 0.91 -11.14
C LEU A 146 -8.82 1.32 -12.56
N PRO A 147 -8.17 2.32 -13.18
CA PRO A 147 -8.46 2.67 -14.56
C PRO A 147 -8.27 1.44 -15.47
N LYS A 148 -9.00 1.36 -16.60
CA LYS A 148 -8.81 0.26 -17.56
C LYS A 148 -7.40 0.34 -18.20
N SER A 149 -6.75 -0.80 -18.42
CA SER A 149 -5.56 -0.93 -19.29
C SER A 149 -6.01 -1.33 -20.70
N SER A 150 -5.12 -1.17 -21.68
CA SER A 150 -5.27 -1.90 -22.94
C SER A 150 -5.06 -3.38 -22.65
N ASP A 151 -6.02 -4.20 -23.05
CA ASP A 151 -5.90 -5.66 -23.00
C ASP A 151 -5.38 -6.22 -24.34
N GLU A 152 -5.02 -5.35 -25.29
CA GLU A 152 -4.49 -5.71 -26.60
C GLU A 152 -2.98 -5.55 -26.67
N ALA A 153 -2.35 -6.44 -27.45
CA ALA A 153 -0.96 -6.30 -27.87
C ALA A 153 -0.67 -6.98 -29.20
N SER A 154 0.47 -6.68 -29.79
CA SER A 154 0.95 -7.33 -31.00
C SER A 154 2.40 -7.79 -30.82
N PHE A 155 2.74 -8.90 -31.48
CA PHE A 155 4.09 -9.44 -31.52
C PHE A 155 4.63 -9.29 -32.94
N GLN A 156 5.83 -8.73 -33.07
CA GLN A 156 6.44 -8.44 -34.38
C GLN A 156 7.22 -9.63 -34.95
N ASP A 157 7.66 -10.56 -34.10
CA ASP A 157 8.34 -11.78 -34.49
C ASP A 157 8.00 -12.91 -33.50
N VAL A 158 7.78 -14.10 -34.04
CA VAL A 158 7.43 -15.31 -33.31
C VAL A 158 8.18 -16.47 -33.97
N GLY A 159 9.44 -16.70 -33.54
CA GLY A 159 10.28 -17.76 -34.09
C GLY A 159 9.78 -19.18 -33.79
N LYS A 160 9.03 -19.35 -32.69
CA LYS A 160 8.34 -20.59 -32.30
C LYS A 160 7.07 -20.24 -31.53
N ALA A 161 6.09 -21.15 -31.50
CA ALA A 161 4.91 -20.95 -30.67
C ALA A 161 5.30 -20.85 -29.18
N PHE A 162 4.68 -19.94 -28.46
CA PHE A 162 4.92 -19.73 -27.04
C PHE A 162 3.66 -19.25 -26.31
N ASP A 163 3.58 -19.49 -25.01
CA ASP A 163 2.47 -19.03 -24.21
C ASP A 163 2.76 -17.64 -23.63
N ALA A 164 1.93 -16.67 -23.95
CA ALA A 164 2.02 -15.30 -23.45
C ALA A 164 1.01 -15.04 -22.34
N VAL A 165 1.39 -14.21 -21.38
CA VAL A 165 0.53 -13.76 -20.29
C VAL A 165 0.58 -12.24 -20.21
N SER A 166 -0.58 -11.62 -20.02
CA SER A 166 -0.69 -10.20 -19.67
C SER A 166 -0.87 -10.02 -18.17
N VAL A 167 -0.21 -9.03 -17.60
CA VAL A 167 -0.24 -8.71 -16.16
C VAL A 167 -0.47 -7.22 -15.93
N GLU A 168 -1.25 -6.92 -14.90
CA GLU A 168 -1.46 -5.58 -14.39
C GLU A 168 -1.22 -5.55 -12.87
N GLY A 169 -0.52 -4.52 -12.41
CA GLY A 169 -0.25 -4.27 -10.99
C GLY A 169 -0.19 -2.79 -10.65
N VAL A 170 -0.07 -2.51 -9.36
CA VAL A 170 0.07 -1.16 -8.79
C VAL A 170 1.14 -1.11 -7.73
N GLU A 171 1.74 0.07 -7.53
CA GLU A 171 2.58 0.37 -6.38
C GLU A 171 1.66 0.65 -5.17
N PHE A 172 1.55 -0.33 -4.28
CA PHE A 172 0.72 -0.29 -3.08
C PHE A 172 1.49 0.32 -1.91
N VAL A 173 0.82 1.18 -1.14
CA VAL A 173 1.41 1.96 -0.06
C VAL A 173 0.66 1.67 1.23
N GLU A 174 1.41 1.36 2.29
CA GLU A 174 0.89 1.23 3.66
C GLU A 174 1.68 2.18 4.57
N ALA A 175 0.97 2.99 5.37
CA ALA A 175 1.60 3.85 6.36
C ALA A 175 0.67 4.08 7.56
N THR A 176 1.27 4.35 8.72
CA THR A 176 0.55 4.84 9.91
C THR A 176 0.94 6.28 10.19
N PHE A 177 0.03 7.05 10.77
CA PHE A 177 0.26 8.45 11.11
C PHE A 177 -0.26 8.83 12.48
N VAL A 178 0.29 9.94 12.97
CA VAL A 178 -0.24 10.71 14.11
C VAL A 178 -0.42 12.15 13.63
N ARG A 179 -1.62 12.70 13.82
CA ARG A 179 -1.92 14.12 13.61
C ARG A 179 -1.99 14.81 14.96
N THR A 180 -1.21 15.87 15.13
CA THR A 180 -1.23 16.71 16.32
C THR A 180 -1.66 18.13 15.96
N CYS A 181 -2.32 18.79 16.91
CA CYS A 181 -2.84 20.15 16.75
C CYS A 181 -2.13 21.09 17.73
N ALA A 182 -1.15 21.83 17.23
CA ALA A 182 -0.36 22.73 18.06
C ALA A 182 -1.26 23.78 18.73
N GLY A 183 -1.08 23.99 20.04
CA GLY A 183 -1.76 25.05 20.80
C GLY A 183 -3.22 24.78 21.20
N SER A 184 -3.82 23.67 20.77
CA SER A 184 -5.25 23.39 21.02
C SER A 184 -5.53 22.52 22.26
N GLY A 185 -4.50 21.89 22.85
CA GLY A 185 -4.68 20.88 23.91
C GLY A 185 -5.44 19.62 23.45
N ALA A 186 -5.81 19.53 22.16
CA ALA A 186 -6.54 18.41 21.61
C ALA A 186 -5.70 17.13 21.63
N ALA A 187 -6.37 16.00 21.90
CA ALA A 187 -5.74 14.69 21.87
C ALA A 187 -5.17 14.37 20.47
N PRO A 188 -3.99 13.75 20.37
CA PRO A 188 -3.44 13.30 19.08
C PRO A 188 -4.39 12.33 18.38
N VAL A 189 -4.54 12.48 17.06
CA VAL A 189 -5.32 11.55 16.23
C VAL A 189 -4.38 10.55 15.58
N TYR A 190 -4.51 9.29 15.96
CA TYR A 190 -3.79 8.16 15.36
C TYR A 190 -4.59 7.57 14.20
N GLY A 191 -3.90 7.12 13.17
CA GLY A 191 -4.52 6.45 12.03
C GLY A 191 -3.57 5.67 11.14
N SER A 192 -4.14 5.04 10.13
CA SER A 192 -3.46 4.29 9.09
C SER A 192 -4.04 4.60 7.73
N VAL A 193 -3.19 4.48 6.71
CA VAL A 193 -3.56 4.61 5.31
C VAL A 193 -3.09 3.37 4.57
N THR A 194 -3.99 2.80 3.78
CA THR A 194 -3.65 1.90 2.69
C THR A 194 -4.08 2.57 1.39
N THR A 195 -3.20 2.70 0.42
CA THR A 195 -3.52 3.30 -0.88
C THR A 195 -2.62 2.70 -1.96
N TRP A 196 -2.73 3.18 -3.18
CA TRP A 196 -1.88 2.79 -4.29
C TRP A 196 -1.65 3.97 -5.23
N HIS A 197 -0.54 3.91 -5.94
CA HIS A 197 -0.21 4.82 -7.04
C HIS A 197 0.45 4.01 -8.16
N ASN A 198 0.85 4.67 -9.24
CA ASN A 198 1.60 4.12 -10.38
C ASN A 198 1.20 2.71 -10.83
N ARG A 199 0.52 2.64 -11.96
CA ARG A 199 0.22 1.35 -12.59
C ARG A 199 1.46 0.83 -13.29
N PHE A 200 1.69 -0.47 -13.17
CA PHE A 200 2.64 -1.18 -14.00
C PHE A 200 1.95 -2.39 -14.62
N GLY A 201 2.54 -2.89 -15.69
CA GLY A 201 2.01 -4.04 -16.39
C GLY A 201 2.82 -4.31 -17.63
N GLY A 202 2.43 -5.37 -18.31
CA GLY A 202 3.07 -5.79 -19.54
C GLY A 202 2.70 -7.21 -19.87
N MET A 203 3.45 -7.75 -20.82
CA MET A 203 3.31 -9.15 -21.20
C MET A 203 4.65 -9.84 -21.09
N PHE A 204 4.60 -11.12 -20.81
CA PHE A 204 5.77 -11.97 -20.82
C PHE A 204 5.43 -13.38 -21.28
N GLU A 205 6.46 -14.09 -21.70
CA GLU A 205 6.40 -15.46 -22.19
C GLU A 205 6.56 -16.45 -21.01
N CYS A 206 5.61 -17.38 -20.86
CA CYS A 206 5.78 -18.53 -19.97
C CYS A 206 6.94 -19.41 -20.46
N GLY A 207 7.71 -19.95 -19.52
CA GLY A 207 8.95 -20.69 -19.82
C GLY A 207 10.22 -19.84 -19.92
N THR A 208 10.10 -18.50 -19.90
CA THR A 208 11.27 -17.61 -19.79
C THR A 208 11.57 -17.24 -18.34
N VAL A 209 12.83 -16.87 -18.06
CA VAL A 209 13.24 -16.40 -16.73
C VAL A 209 12.62 -15.02 -16.49
N PRO A 210 11.84 -14.85 -15.40
CA PRO A 210 11.26 -13.55 -15.07
C PRO A 210 12.32 -12.48 -14.82
N ARG A 211 12.09 -11.26 -15.32
CA ARG A 211 13.07 -10.16 -15.26
C ARG A 211 13.02 -9.35 -13.96
N ASN A 212 11.93 -9.46 -13.22
CA ASN A 212 11.68 -8.71 -11.98
C ASN A 212 10.71 -9.50 -11.07
N ASP A 213 10.60 -9.06 -9.83
CA ASP A 213 9.85 -9.78 -8.79
C ASP A 213 8.36 -9.93 -9.12
N TYR A 214 7.73 -8.91 -9.73
CA TYR A 214 6.31 -8.98 -10.05
C TYR A 214 6.03 -9.95 -11.23
N MET A 215 6.94 -10.02 -12.22
CA MET A 215 6.86 -11.04 -13.28
C MET A 215 7.08 -12.43 -12.71
N LYS A 216 7.99 -12.58 -11.74
CA LYS A 216 8.22 -13.85 -11.06
C LYS A 216 6.97 -14.32 -10.32
N GLU A 217 6.39 -13.44 -9.50
CA GLU A 217 5.13 -13.72 -8.81
C GLU A 217 4.01 -14.10 -9.77
N THR A 218 3.89 -13.38 -10.89
CA THR A 218 2.86 -13.68 -11.90
C THR A 218 3.12 -15.01 -12.60
N TYR A 219 4.39 -15.31 -12.93
CA TYR A 219 4.77 -16.60 -13.50
C TYR A 219 4.39 -17.76 -12.57
N GLU A 220 4.70 -17.64 -11.29
CA GLU A 220 4.34 -18.63 -10.27
C GLU A 220 2.81 -18.78 -10.16
N MET A 221 2.08 -17.69 -10.33
CA MET A 221 0.62 -17.69 -10.27
C MET A 221 -0.07 -18.34 -11.47
N VAL A 222 0.43 -18.11 -12.70
CA VAL A 222 -0.31 -18.48 -13.93
C VAL A 222 0.42 -19.43 -14.87
N CYS A 223 1.76 -19.47 -14.86
CA CYS A 223 2.56 -20.34 -15.73
C CYS A 223 2.96 -21.64 -15.02
N ALA A 224 3.27 -21.59 -13.71
CA ALA A 224 3.72 -22.78 -12.96
C ALA A 224 2.63 -23.85 -12.81
N ALA A 225 1.35 -23.45 -12.82
CA ALA A 225 0.21 -24.36 -12.80
C ALA A 225 0.15 -25.29 -14.03
N GLY A 226 0.74 -24.88 -15.16
CA GLY A 226 0.80 -25.69 -16.39
C GLY A 226 1.95 -26.71 -16.44
N LYS A 227 2.86 -26.72 -15.46
CA LYS A 227 3.98 -27.68 -15.41
C LYS A 227 3.63 -28.97 -14.66
N ALA A 228 2.47 -29.06 -14.01
CA ALA A 228 2.00 -30.27 -13.34
C ALA A 228 1.19 -31.15 -14.31
N ALA A 229 1.88 -31.78 -15.26
CA ALA A 229 1.63 -33.10 -15.87
C ALA A 229 2.15 -33.13 -17.32
N PRO A 230 3.27 -33.80 -17.62
CA PRO A 230 3.35 -34.49 -18.90
C PRO A 230 2.29 -35.61 -18.86
N ALA A 231 1.37 -35.61 -19.83
CA ALA A 231 0.53 -36.76 -20.09
C ALA A 231 1.46 -37.96 -20.35
N ALA A 232 1.40 -38.96 -19.46
CA ALA A 232 2.00 -40.25 -19.73
C ALA A 232 1.40 -40.77 -21.04
N SER A 233 2.23 -40.85 -22.08
CA SER A 233 1.93 -41.53 -23.34
C SER A 233 2.64 -42.88 -23.32
#